data_AF-A0A350QP09-F1
#
_entry.id   AF-A0A350QP09-F1
#
_cell.length_a   1.000
_cell.length_b   1.000
_cell.length_c   1.000
_cell.angle_alpha   90.00
_cell.angle_beta   90.00
_cell.angle_gamma   90.00
#
_symmetry.space_group_name_H-M   'P 1'
#
loop_
_entity.id
_entity.type
_entity.pdbx_description
1 polymer ?
#
loop_
_entity_poly.entity_id
_entity_poly.type
_entity_poly.pdbx_seq_one_letter_code
_entity_poly.pdbx_strand_id
1 'polypeptide(L)'
;DEDGDGVLDDCQVDGVSYLFEVESEWDSGFVGYITLNNESGQCILGWDLQFDAGFQIQDVWDAVLVSQQDGRVRVVNEAWNSRICSGKSLRFGFLAEGSPTAPLNMTINDSPVDPD
;
A
#
# COMPACT_ATOMS: atom_id res chain seq x y z
N ASP A 1 2.58 14.48 12.33
CA ASP A 1 1.95 15.06 13.53
C ASP A 1 0.45 15.08 13.35
N GLU A 2 -0.27 14.19 14.02
CA GLU A 2 -1.74 14.12 13.87
C GLU A 2 -2.43 15.35 14.51
N ASP A 3 -1.75 16.07 15.40
CA ASP A 3 -2.25 17.28 16.08
C ASP A 3 -1.58 18.61 15.67
N GLY A 4 -0.61 18.57 14.74
CA GLY A 4 0.02 19.76 14.16
C GLY A 4 1.02 20.49 15.07
N ASP A 5 1.54 19.84 16.12
CA ASP A 5 2.44 20.47 17.09
C ASP A 5 3.93 20.42 16.71
N GLY A 6 4.28 19.76 15.60
CA GLY A 6 5.66 19.60 15.13
C GLY A 6 6.52 18.63 15.96
N VAL A 7 5.93 17.85 16.85
CA VAL A 7 6.52 16.69 17.53
C VAL A 7 6.01 15.43 16.84
N LEU A 8 6.94 14.51 16.53
CA LEU A 8 6.56 13.21 15.98
C LEU A 8 5.96 12.36 17.10
N ASP A 9 4.71 11.94 16.95
CA ASP A 9 4.06 11.00 17.86
C ASP A 9 4.79 9.64 17.78
N ASP A 10 5.23 9.14 18.95
CA ASP A 10 6.24 8.08 19.17
C ASP A 10 5.93 6.68 18.58
N CYS A 11 4.87 6.54 17.76
CA CYS A 11 4.41 5.28 17.17
C CYS A 11 4.07 5.35 15.67
N GLN A 12 4.19 6.51 15.00
CA GLN A 12 3.87 6.64 13.59
C GLN A 12 5.14 6.50 12.74
N VAL A 13 5.15 5.59 11.76
CA VAL A 13 6.17 5.58 10.72
C VAL A 13 5.86 6.72 9.74
N ASP A 14 6.04 7.97 10.20
CA ASP A 14 5.89 9.16 9.36
C ASP A 14 6.87 9.13 8.20
N GLY A 15 6.44 9.59 7.02
CA GLY A 15 7.27 9.59 5.82
C GLY A 15 7.21 8.30 5.01
N VAL A 16 6.14 7.51 5.11
CA VAL A 16 5.82 6.51 4.08
C VAL A 16 4.68 7.05 3.22
N SER A 17 4.87 7.07 1.90
CA SER A 17 3.83 7.45 0.94
C SER A 17 3.54 6.32 -0.05
N TYR A 18 2.39 6.40 -0.73
CA TYR A 18 2.04 5.47 -1.79
C TYR A 18 1.61 6.16 -3.09
N LEU A 19 2.00 5.57 -4.22
CA LEU A 19 1.51 5.93 -5.54
C LEU A 19 0.66 4.78 -6.11
N PHE A 20 -0.54 5.10 -6.57
CA PHE A 20 -1.41 4.17 -7.30
C PHE A 20 -1.39 4.50 -8.80
N GLU A 21 -1.05 3.50 -9.63
CA GLU A 21 -1.00 3.63 -11.08
C GLU A 21 -1.84 2.55 -11.75
N VAL A 22 -2.54 2.91 -12.83
CA VAL A 22 -3.27 1.97 -13.69
C VAL A 22 -2.45 1.79 -14.96
N GLU A 23 -1.95 0.59 -15.21
CA GLU A 23 -1.16 0.28 -16.42
C GLU A 23 -2.06 -0.02 -17.62
N SER A 24 -3.12 -0.79 -17.40
CA SER A 24 -4.10 -1.12 -18.44
C SER A 24 -5.47 -1.30 -17.82
N GLU A 25 -6.52 -0.91 -18.55
CA GLU A 25 -7.92 -1.00 -18.14
C GLU A 25 -8.76 -1.48 -19.32
N TRP A 26 -9.78 -2.28 -19.03
CA TRP A 26 -10.82 -2.71 -19.95
C TRP A 26 -12.18 -2.71 -19.24
N ASP A 27 -13.26 -3.03 -19.96
CA ASP A 27 -14.65 -2.85 -19.50
C ASP A 27 -14.98 -3.47 -18.12
N SER A 28 -14.27 -4.51 -17.68
CA SER A 28 -14.57 -5.24 -16.45
C SER A 28 -13.42 -5.30 -15.46
N GLY A 29 -12.26 -4.72 -15.75
CA GLY A 29 -11.09 -4.83 -14.89
C GLY A 29 -9.87 -4.07 -15.37
N PHE A 30 -8.81 -4.14 -14.58
CA PHE A 30 -7.58 -3.40 -14.83
C PHE A 30 -6.36 -4.11 -14.21
N VAL A 31 -5.19 -3.75 -14.72
CA VAL A 31 -3.91 -4.02 -14.07
C VAL A 31 -3.46 -2.74 -13.36
N GLY A 32 -3.31 -2.84 -12.05
CA GLY A 32 -2.88 -1.74 -11.18
C GLY A 32 -1.55 -2.03 -10.51
N TYR A 33 -0.86 -0.96 -10.13
CA TYR A 33 0.35 -1.02 -9.31
C TYR A 33 0.23 -0.09 -8.12
N ILE A 34 0.77 -0.52 -6.99
CA ILE A 34 0.99 0.33 -5.81
C ILE A 34 2.50 0.36 -5.57
N THR A 35 3.04 1.57 -5.50
CA THR A 35 4.43 1.81 -5.10
C THR A 35 4.45 2.45 -3.73
N LEU A 36 5.10 1.80 -2.77
CA LEU A 36 5.36 2.34 -1.43
C LEU A 36 6.74 3.01 -1.43
N ASN A 37 6.80 4.28 -1.02
CA ASN A 37 8.03 5.03 -0.84
C ASN A 37 8.30 5.17 0.66
N ASN A 38 9.45 4.73 1.14
CA ASN A 38 9.82 4.88 2.54
C ASN A 38 10.88 5.99 2.71
N GLU A 39 10.48 7.10 3.30
CA GLU A 39 11.32 8.24 3.67
C GLU A 39 11.39 8.46 5.20
N SER A 40 10.86 7.52 5.99
CA SER A 40 10.76 7.62 7.46
C SER A 40 12.07 7.64 8.24
N GLY A 41 13.22 7.51 7.57
CA GLY A 41 14.52 7.36 8.22
C GLY A 41 14.77 5.96 8.81
N GLN A 42 13.78 5.06 8.79
CA GLN A 42 13.87 3.69 9.32
C GLN A 42 13.70 2.64 8.22
N CYS A 43 14.04 1.38 8.51
CA CYS A 43 13.70 0.27 7.61
C CYS A 43 12.43 -0.43 8.09
N ILE A 44 11.46 -0.56 7.21
CA ILE A 44 10.27 -1.39 7.41
C ILE A 44 10.68 -2.85 7.19
N LEU A 45 10.38 -3.70 8.17
CA LEU A 45 10.71 -5.13 8.16
C LEU A 45 9.41 -5.94 8.26
N GLY A 46 9.12 -6.73 7.24
CA GLY A 46 7.85 -7.44 7.10
C GLY A 46 6.69 -6.46 6.97
N TRP A 47 6.41 -5.99 5.75
CA TRP A 47 5.33 -5.03 5.55
C TRP A 47 3.98 -5.73 5.41
N ASP A 48 2.99 -5.15 6.07
CA ASP A 48 1.58 -5.50 6.03
C ASP A 48 0.81 -4.26 5.63
N LEU A 49 0.27 -4.27 4.41
CA LEU A 49 -0.45 -3.14 3.83
C LEU A 49 -1.94 -3.44 3.87
N GLN A 50 -2.70 -2.50 4.42
CA GLN A 50 -4.15 -2.54 4.43
C GLN A 50 -4.73 -1.27 3.84
N PHE A 51 -5.77 -1.37 3.03
CA PHE A 51 -6.42 -0.22 2.41
C PHE A 51 -7.87 -0.55 2.02
N ASP A 52 -8.67 0.49 1.84
CA ASP A 52 -10.03 0.36 1.33
C ASP A 52 -10.01 0.50 -0.19
N ALA A 53 -10.74 -0.39 -0.88
CA ALA A 53 -10.82 -0.42 -2.34
C ALA A 53 -12.26 -0.64 -2.83
N GLY A 54 -12.63 0.08 -3.89
CA GLY A 54 -13.90 -0.12 -4.60
C GLY A 54 -13.87 -1.25 -5.64
N PHE A 55 -12.71 -1.86 -5.86
CA PHE A 55 -12.46 -2.94 -6.80
C PHE A 55 -12.19 -4.27 -6.07
N GLN A 56 -12.13 -5.37 -6.81
CA GLN A 56 -11.79 -6.68 -6.27
C GLN A 56 -10.52 -7.22 -6.93
N ILE A 57 -9.46 -7.40 -6.14
CA ILE A 57 -8.23 -8.05 -6.59
C ILE A 57 -8.52 -9.54 -6.88
N GLN A 58 -8.15 -9.97 -8.09
CA GLN A 58 -8.25 -11.35 -8.57
C GLN A 58 -6.91 -12.09 -8.52
N ASP A 59 -5.82 -11.38 -8.80
CA ASP A 59 -4.47 -11.91 -8.75
C ASP A 59 -3.48 -10.81 -8.34
N VAL A 60 -2.35 -11.20 -7.75
CA VAL A 60 -1.34 -10.28 -7.23
C VAL A 60 0.06 -10.87 -7.42
N TRP A 61 1.04 -10.02 -7.72
CA TRP A 61 2.44 -10.38 -7.81
C TRP A 61 3.31 -9.39 -7.05
N ASP A 62 4.47 -9.86 -6.62
CA ASP A 62 5.38 -9.14 -5.71
C ASP A 62 4.73 -8.78 -4.36
N ALA A 63 3.61 -9.43 -4.03
CA ALA A 63 2.86 -9.32 -2.79
C ALA A 63 1.97 -10.56 -2.63
N VAL A 64 1.50 -10.82 -1.41
CA VAL A 64 0.58 -11.91 -1.09
C VAL A 64 -0.74 -11.32 -0.60
N LEU A 65 -1.84 -11.60 -1.30
CA LEU A 65 -3.19 -11.24 -0.86
C LEU A 65 -3.61 -12.13 0.31
N VAL A 66 -3.83 -11.53 1.49
CA VAL A 66 -4.26 -12.26 2.68
C VAL A 66 -5.77 -12.21 2.87
N SER A 67 -6.39 -11.06 2.62
CA SER A 67 -7.84 -10.92 2.70
C SER A 67 -8.36 -9.75 1.87
N GLN A 68 -9.59 -9.87 1.41
CA GLN A 68 -10.36 -8.79 0.80
C GLN A 68 -11.83 -8.98 1.19
N GLN A 69 -12.30 -8.28 2.22
CA GLN A 69 -13.65 -8.42 2.78
C GLN A 69 -14.19 -7.05 3.14
N ASP A 70 -15.48 -6.83 2.92
CA ASP A 70 -16.18 -5.57 3.23
C ASP A 70 -15.50 -4.30 2.67
N GLY A 71 -14.83 -4.43 1.52
CA GLY A 71 -14.09 -3.33 0.87
C GLY A 71 -12.69 -3.08 1.44
N ARG A 72 -12.27 -3.78 2.51
CA ARG A 72 -10.91 -3.72 3.07
C ARG A 72 -10.04 -4.81 2.47
N VAL A 73 -8.90 -4.42 1.90
CA VAL A 73 -7.86 -5.29 1.36
C VAL A 73 -6.70 -5.36 2.35
N ARG A 74 -6.11 -6.55 2.50
CA ARG A 74 -4.85 -6.77 3.22
C ARG A 74 -3.89 -7.58 2.35
N VAL A 75 -2.75 -6.99 2.03
CA VAL A 75 -1.64 -7.61 1.28
C VAL A 75 -0.37 -7.55 2.12
N VAL A 76 0.44 -8.60 2.06
CA VAL A 76 1.71 -8.67 2.79
C VAL A 76 2.87 -8.98 1.86
N ASN A 77 4.08 -8.78 2.36
CA ASN A 77 5.30 -9.06 1.63
C ASN A 77 5.46 -10.52 1.21
N GLU A 78 6.17 -10.69 0.10
CA GLU A 78 6.81 -11.94 -0.27
C GLU A 78 8.08 -12.15 0.57
N ALA A 79 8.56 -13.40 0.64
CA ALA A 79 9.73 -13.72 1.46
C ALA A 79 11.01 -12.97 1.03
N TRP A 80 11.10 -12.54 -0.22
CA TRP A 80 12.28 -11.90 -0.82
C TRP A 80 12.22 -10.38 -0.84
N ASN A 81 11.06 -9.76 -0.59
CA ASN A 81 10.88 -8.29 -0.61
C ASN A 81 10.37 -7.72 0.72
N SER A 82 10.62 -8.43 1.82
CA SER A 82 10.14 -8.06 3.16
C SER A 82 10.76 -6.79 3.73
N ARG A 83 11.75 -6.16 3.08
CA ARG A 83 12.51 -5.05 3.65
C ARG A 83 12.47 -3.82 2.74
N ILE A 84 11.94 -2.73 3.26
CA ILE A 84 11.91 -1.42 2.60
C ILE A 84 12.67 -0.44 3.49
N CYS A 85 13.92 -0.13 3.15
CA CYS A 85 14.71 0.84 3.92
C CYS A 85 14.42 2.27 3.53
N SER A 86 14.74 3.22 4.40
CA SER A 86 14.66 4.65 4.08
C SER A 86 15.35 4.99 2.75
N GLY A 87 14.71 5.84 1.96
CA GLY A 87 15.11 6.18 0.59
C GLY A 87 14.94 5.06 -0.42
N LYS A 88 14.18 3.99 -0.09
CA LYS A 88 13.84 2.90 -1.01
C LYS A 88 12.34 2.84 -1.22
N SER A 89 11.99 2.29 -2.37
CA SER A 89 10.63 2.03 -2.75
C SER A 89 10.41 0.55 -3.03
N LEU A 90 9.19 0.11 -2.84
CA LEU A 90 8.70 -1.22 -3.21
C LEU A 90 7.49 -1.03 -4.12
N ARG A 91 7.45 -1.72 -5.26
CA ARG A 91 6.30 -1.76 -6.14
C ARG A 91 5.77 -3.18 -6.19
N PHE A 92 4.46 -3.33 -6.05
CA PHE A 92 3.76 -4.57 -6.36
C PHE A 92 2.62 -4.29 -7.34
N GLY A 93 2.17 -5.32 -8.04
CA GLY A 93 1.10 -5.20 -9.02
C GLY A 93 -0.02 -6.19 -8.78
N PHE A 94 -1.18 -5.91 -9.35
CA PHE A 94 -2.35 -6.75 -9.21
C PHE A 94 -3.27 -6.64 -10.42
N LEU A 95 -4.01 -7.72 -10.65
CA LEU A 95 -5.15 -7.79 -11.54
C LEU A 95 -6.42 -7.59 -10.70
N ALA A 96 -7.28 -6.65 -11.08
CA ALA A 96 -8.53 -6.40 -10.38
C ALA A 96 -9.73 -6.35 -11.33
N GLU A 97 -10.90 -6.70 -10.79
CA GLU A 97 -12.21 -6.48 -11.41
C GLU A 97 -12.87 -5.22 -10.82
N GLY A 98 -13.62 -4.51 -11.66
CA GLY A 98 -14.25 -3.23 -11.31
C GLY A 98 -13.46 -2.02 -11.80
N SER A 99 -13.93 -0.83 -11.44
CA SER A 99 -13.30 0.43 -11.87
C SER A 99 -12.06 0.76 -11.03
N PRO A 100 -10.98 1.28 -11.64
CA PRO A 100 -9.78 1.67 -10.92
C PRO A 100 -9.99 2.97 -10.14
N THR A 101 -10.50 2.85 -8.91
CA THR A 101 -10.55 3.95 -7.95
C THR A 101 -9.32 3.92 -7.05
N ALA A 102 -8.70 5.07 -6.77
CA ALA A 102 -7.57 5.13 -5.86
C ALA A 102 -7.91 4.52 -4.48
N PRO A 103 -7.02 3.71 -3.88
CA PRO A 103 -7.20 3.20 -2.52
C PRO A 103 -7.35 4.32 -1.49
N LEU A 104 -8.07 4.05 -0.40
CA LEU A 104 -8.28 4.98 0.72
C LEU A 104 -7.84 4.35 2.05
N ASN A 105 -7.66 5.16 3.08
CA ASN A 105 -7.36 4.72 4.46
C ASN A 105 -6.20 3.70 4.52
N MET A 106 -5.13 3.97 3.75
CA MET A 106 -4.00 3.07 3.63
C MET A 106 -3.15 3.09 4.90
N THR A 107 -2.78 1.91 5.37
CA THR A 107 -1.90 1.73 6.52
C THR A 107 -0.84 0.67 6.24
N ILE A 108 0.38 0.90 6.71
CA ILE A 108 1.48 -0.06 6.71
C ILE A 108 1.85 -0.41 8.15
N ASN A 109 1.77 -1.69 8.53
CA ASN A 109 1.99 -2.13 9.91
C ASN A 109 1.23 -1.26 10.94
N ASP A 110 -0.04 -0.99 10.64
CA ASP A 110 -0.96 -0.13 11.42
C ASP A 110 -0.61 1.37 11.49
N SER A 111 0.46 1.83 10.83
CA SER A 111 0.76 3.26 10.65
C SER A 111 0.09 3.82 9.39
N PRO A 112 -0.50 5.03 9.41
CA PRO A 112 -1.03 5.69 8.22
C PRO A 112 0.01 5.84 7.10
N VAL A 113 -0.44 5.75 5.85
CA VAL A 113 0.36 6.02 4.65
C VAL A 113 -0.38 7.03 3.79
N ASP A 114 0.28 8.14 3.48
CA ASP A 114 -0.31 9.21 2.68
C ASP A 114 -0.15 8.95 1.17
N PRO A 115 -1.10 9.38 0.33
CA PRO A 115 -0.92 9.37 -1.12
C PRO A 115 0.21 10.34 -1.53
N ASP A 116 1.02 9.92 -2.49
CA ASP A 116 2.09 10.72 -3.14
C ASP A 116 1.55 11.59 -4.29
#